data_AF-A0A349ZUR3-F1
#
_entry.id   AF-A0A349ZUR3-F1
#
_cell.length_a   1.000
_cell.length_b   1.000
_cell.length_c   1.000
_cell.angle_alpha   90.00
_cell.angle_beta   90.00
_cell.angle_gamma   90.00
#
_symmetry.space_group_name_H-M   'P 1'
#
loop_
_entity.id
_entity.type
_entity.pdbx_description
1 polymer ?
#
loop_
_entity_poly.entity_id
_entity_poly.type
_entity_poly.pdbx_seq_one_letter_code
_entity_poly.pdbx_strand_id
1 'polypeptide(L)'
;MKRLTAAVLIFTMTAMTLTACAGVPAASTAPAATEVGAEADAQAGTDEADAAVSSDEKGEGVMTYAEYEAAELNSEVTVETYIQGANAWWDGKITLYTQDKDGAYFIYELPCTEEEAAKLVPGTKIKVTGYKSEWSGEIEIVDGVFEIEEGNYIAEAKDVTELLGKDELIENINQFVSFKGLTIEPSTDASGNEAPFLYNWDGSGDVGNDVYFNVSKDGQTFTFLVRSYLTGPDTEVYKTAQTLKVGDTIDCDGFLYWYEGANPHITSITIK
;
A
#
# COMPACT_ATOMS: atom_id res chain seq x y z
N MET A 1 -24.16 -18.02 32.06
CA MET A 1 -22.90 -18.41 32.74
C MET A 1 -22.26 -19.55 31.97
N LYS A 2 -21.42 -19.22 30.99
CA LYS A 2 -20.63 -20.19 30.21
C LYS A 2 -19.16 -19.98 30.58
N ARG A 3 -18.49 -21.08 30.90
CA ARG A 3 -17.14 -21.15 31.46
C ARG A 3 -16.10 -20.85 30.38
N LEU A 4 -15.12 -20.02 30.72
CA LEU A 4 -13.87 -19.86 29.97
C LEU A 4 -13.08 -21.17 30.00
N THR A 5 -12.49 -21.51 28.86
CA THR A 5 -11.31 -22.38 28.81
C THR A 5 -10.35 -21.80 27.80
N ALA A 6 -9.24 -21.26 28.30
CA ALA A 6 -8.09 -20.83 27.53
C ALA A 6 -7.33 -22.05 27.01
N ALA A 7 -6.97 -22.05 25.72
CA ALA A 7 -6.06 -23.01 25.14
C ALA A 7 -4.75 -22.28 24.83
N VAL A 8 -3.72 -22.59 25.63
CA VAL A 8 -2.33 -22.17 25.42
C VAL A 8 -1.72 -23.14 24.41
N LEU A 9 -1.25 -22.64 23.26
CA LEU A 9 -0.52 -23.43 22.28
C LEU A 9 0.98 -23.07 22.39
N ILE A 10 1.76 -24.02 22.89
CA ILE A 10 3.22 -23.94 22.99
C ILE A 10 3.80 -24.49 21.68
N PHE A 11 4.58 -23.67 20.95
CA PHE A 11 5.39 -24.15 19.85
C PHE A 11 6.87 -24.06 20.25
N THR A 12 7.49 -25.20 20.50
CA THR A 12 8.93 -25.34 20.73
C THR A 12 9.65 -25.41 19.39
N MET A 13 10.46 -24.40 19.04
CA MET A 13 11.44 -24.51 17.96
C MET A 13 12.87 -24.49 18.49
N THR A 14 13.59 -25.49 18.01
CA THR A 14 14.96 -25.87 18.32
C THR A 14 15.95 -24.84 17.77
N ALA A 15 16.83 -24.36 18.64
CA ALA A 15 17.96 -23.51 18.29
C ALA A 15 19.05 -24.26 17.51
N MET A 16 19.61 -23.63 16.47
CA MET A 16 20.99 -23.85 16.03
C MET A 16 21.63 -22.50 15.69
N THR A 17 22.79 -22.28 16.27
CA THR A 17 23.52 -21.02 16.43
C THR A 17 24.59 -20.78 15.35
N LEU A 18 24.75 -19.49 14.99
CA LEU A 18 25.98 -18.68 14.77
C LEU A 18 27.08 -19.18 13.82
N THR A 19 27.57 -18.27 12.95
CA THR A 19 28.94 -17.73 13.02
C THR A 19 29.06 -16.43 12.18
N ALA A 20 29.68 -15.40 12.77
CA ALA A 20 29.92 -14.06 12.24
C ALA A 20 31.32 -13.87 11.62
N CYS A 21 31.56 -12.75 10.92
CA CYS A 21 32.76 -11.87 10.92
C CYS A 21 32.58 -10.80 9.81
N ALA A 22 32.31 -9.52 10.11
CA ALA A 22 33.20 -8.43 10.55
C ALA A 22 34.08 -7.79 9.44
N GLY A 23 33.94 -6.47 9.22
CA GLY A 23 34.92 -5.65 8.49
C GLY A 23 34.41 -4.31 7.90
N VAL A 24 34.59 -3.21 8.64
CA VAL A 24 34.66 -1.79 8.21
C VAL A 24 35.89 -1.18 8.92
N PRO A 25 36.43 0.04 8.65
CA PRO A 25 35.91 1.19 7.87
C PRO A 25 36.98 2.00 7.07
N ALA A 26 36.59 3.24 6.66
CA ALA A 26 37.37 4.48 6.45
C ALA A 26 37.79 4.80 4.98
N ALA A 27 37.78 6.03 4.47
CA ALA A 27 37.38 7.36 4.96
C ALA A 27 37.36 8.38 3.78
N SER A 28 36.50 9.39 3.90
CA SER A 28 36.68 10.85 3.63
C SER A 28 37.57 11.36 2.48
N THR A 29 37.01 12.21 1.61
CA THR A 29 37.43 13.62 1.43
C THR A 29 36.47 14.40 0.49
N ALA A 30 36.19 15.65 0.86
CA ALA A 30 35.25 16.60 0.23
C ALA A 30 35.85 17.31 -1.00
N PRO A 31 35.02 18.01 -1.84
CA PRO A 31 35.40 18.39 -3.20
C PRO A 31 35.95 19.82 -3.33
N ALA A 32 36.66 20.07 -4.44
CA ALA A 32 37.09 21.40 -4.88
C ALA A 32 36.06 21.99 -5.86
N ALA A 33 35.63 23.22 -5.57
CA ALA A 33 34.75 24.02 -6.41
C ALA A 33 35.50 24.56 -7.65
N THR A 34 34.82 24.57 -8.79
CA THR A 34 35.23 25.33 -9.98
C THR A 34 33.96 25.88 -10.63
N GLU A 35 33.82 27.21 -10.59
CA GLU A 35 32.82 27.95 -11.34
C GLU A 35 33.21 28.03 -12.81
N VAL A 36 32.31 27.67 -13.72
CA VAL A 36 32.28 28.14 -15.11
C VAL A 36 30.82 28.32 -15.52
N GLY A 37 30.49 29.50 -16.02
CA GLY A 37 29.14 29.91 -16.36
C GLY A 37 28.56 29.27 -17.62
N ALA A 38 27.24 29.41 -17.74
CA ALA A 38 26.51 29.31 -18.99
C ALA A 38 25.23 30.14 -18.88
N GLU A 39 25.11 31.17 -19.71
CA GLU A 39 23.83 31.79 -20.06
C GLU A 39 23.00 30.74 -20.82
N ALA A 40 21.76 30.52 -20.39
CA ALA A 40 20.78 29.70 -21.10
C ALA A 40 19.49 30.51 -21.27
N ASP A 41 19.18 30.74 -22.53
CA ASP A 41 17.97 31.36 -23.08
C ASP A 41 16.73 30.54 -22.70
N ALA A 42 15.76 31.19 -22.04
CA ALA A 42 14.53 30.57 -21.60
C ALA A 42 13.41 30.86 -22.60
N GLN A 43 13.22 29.96 -23.57
CA GLN A 43 12.03 29.92 -24.39
C GLN A 43 11.03 28.94 -23.76
N ALA A 44 10.03 29.51 -23.07
CA ALA A 44 8.90 28.76 -22.52
C ALA A 44 8.04 28.20 -23.67
N GLY A 45 8.11 26.88 -23.86
CA GLY A 45 7.06 26.11 -24.52
C GLY A 45 6.06 25.66 -23.47
N THR A 46 4.92 26.32 -23.39
CA THR A 46 3.75 25.85 -22.66
C THR A 46 3.01 24.87 -23.57
N ASP A 47 3.28 23.58 -23.40
CA ASP A 47 2.39 22.53 -23.88
C ASP A 47 1.20 22.45 -22.91
N GLU A 48 0.08 23.04 -23.30
CA GLU A 48 -1.23 22.73 -22.73
C GLU A 48 -1.55 21.26 -23.07
N ALA A 49 -1.34 20.37 -22.11
CA ALA A 49 -1.92 19.03 -22.16
C ALA A 49 -3.44 19.19 -22.03
N ASP A 50 -4.11 19.06 -23.17
CA ASP A 50 -5.55 18.93 -23.31
C ASP A 50 -5.98 17.70 -22.49
N ALA A 51 -6.52 17.95 -21.29
CA ALA A 51 -7.20 16.95 -20.50
C ALA A 51 -8.52 16.63 -21.21
N ALA A 52 -8.42 15.82 -22.27
CA ALA A 52 -9.57 15.18 -22.88
C ALA A 52 -10.32 14.45 -21.77
N VAL A 53 -11.50 14.97 -21.43
CA VAL A 53 -12.45 14.32 -20.54
C VAL A 53 -12.90 13.06 -21.27
N SER A 54 -12.15 11.98 -21.10
CA SER A 54 -12.56 10.64 -21.49
C SER A 54 -13.87 10.37 -20.78
N SER A 55 -14.94 10.21 -21.55
CA SER A 55 -16.19 9.69 -21.04
C SER A 55 -15.89 8.31 -20.45
N ASP A 56 -16.13 8.10 -19.15
CA ASP A 56 -16.02 6.80 -18.48
C ASP A 56 -17.15 5.83 -18.89
N GLU A 57 -17.52 5.83 -20.17
CA GLU A 57 -18.31 4.76 -20.73
C GLU A 57 -17.42 3.52 -20.81
N LYS A 58 -17.85 2.45 -20.14
CA LYS A 58 -17.15 1.16 -20.16
C LYS A 58 -17.14 0.62 -21.60
N GLY A 59 -16.00 0.08 -22.03
CA GLY A 59 -15.88 -0.56 -23.34
C GLY A 59 -16.77 -1.81 -23.51
N GLU A 60 -16.88 -2.31 -24.74
CA GLU A 60 -17.67 -3.52 -25.01
C GLU A 60 -17.16 -4.72 -24.19
N GLY A 61 -18.09 -5.41 -23.52
CA GLY A 61 -17.79 -6.56 -22.66
C GLY A 61 -17.19 -6.22 -21.30
N VAL A 62 -17.09 -4.94 -20.95
CA VAL A 62 -16.56 -4.48 -19.65
C VAL A 62 -17.69 -4.31 -18.65
N MET A 63 -17.50 -4.84 -17.45
CA MET A 63 -18.44 -4.73 -16.34
C MET A 63 -18.39 -3.33 -15.73
N THR A 64 -19.55 -2.83 -15.31
CA THR A 64 -19.65 -1.78 -14.30
C THR A 64 -19.15 -2.31 -12.94
N TYR A 65 -18.80 -1.41 -12.03
CA TYR A 65 -18.38 -1.83 -10.68
C TYR A 65 -19.47 -2.64 -9.96
N ALA A 66 -20.74 -2.25 -10.09
CA ALA A 66 -21.86 -2.98 -9.50
C ALA A 66 -22.04 -4.40 -10.09
N GLU A 67 -21.78 -4.57 -11.39
CA GLU A 67 -21.79 -5.90 -12.03
C GLU A 67 -20.61 -6.75 -11.54
N TYR A 68 -19.41 -6.16 -11.41
CA TYR A 68 -18.25 -6.84 -10.82
C TYR A 68 -18.50 -7.27 -9.38
N GLU A 69 -19.06 -6.39 -8.53
CA GLU A 69 -19.40 -6.72 -7.14
C GLU A 69 -20.42 -7.87 -7.06
N ALA A 70 -21.42 -7.87 -7.95
CA ALA A 70 -22.44 -8.91 -8.01
C ALA A 70 -21.96 -10.23 -8.67
N ALA A 71 -20.82 -10.21 -9.39
CA ALA A 71 -20.27 -11.40 -10.04
C ALA A 71 -19.93 -12.50 -9.02
N GLU A 72 -20.17 -13.75 -9.41
CA GLU A 72 -19.88 -14.92 -8.59
C GLU A 72 -18.37 -15.11 -8.38
N LEU A 73 -17.96 -15.65 -7.24
CA LEU A 73 -16.58 -16.07 -7.06
C LEU A 73 -16.21 -17.14 -8.09
N ASN A 74 -14.97 -17.09 -8.58
CA ASN A 74 -14.41 -17.92 -9.63
C ASN A 74 -15.02 -17.73 -11.03
N SER A 75 -15.84 -16.69 -11.25
CA SER A 75 -16.25 -16.31 -12.60
C SER A 75 -15.23 -15.40 -13.27
N GLU A 76 -15.13 -15.50 -14.60
CA GLU A 76 -14.36 -14.56 -15.40
C GLU A 76 -15.00 -13.15 -15.34
N VAL A 77 -14.17 -12.13 -15.12
CA VAL A 77 -14.57 -10.73 -15.03
C VAL A 77 -13.67 -9.90 -15.93
N THR A 78 -14.25 -8.89 -16.56
CA THR A 78 -13.50 -7.89 -17.35
C THR A 78 -13.85 -6.51 -16.84
N VAL A 79 -12.85 -5.74 -16.40
CA VAL A 79 -13.01 -4.40 -15.83
C VAL A 79 -12.08 -3.41 -16.52
N GLU A 80 -12.52 -2.15 -16.62
CA GLU A 80 -11.65 -1.01 -16.94
C GLU A 80 -11.48 -0.18 -15.67
N THR A 81 -10.23 0.09 -15.31
CA THR A 81 -9.87 0.72 -14.04
C THR A 81 -8.59 1.53 -14.20
N TYR A 82 -8.27 2.38 -13.22
CA TYR A 82 -7.08 3.21 -13.23
C TYR A 82 -6.19 2.86 -12.06
N ILE A 83 -4.89 2.75 -12.31
CA ILE A 83 -3.92 2.42 -11.28
C ILE A 83 -3.85 3.54 -10.25
N GLN A 84 -3.94 3.19 -8.97
CA GLN A 84 -3.79 4.13 -7.85
C GLN A 84 -2.51 3.85 -7.07
N GLY A 85 -2.13 2.57 -6.97
CA GLY A 85 -0.90 2.13 -6.34
C GLY A 85 -0.43 0.81 -6.92
N ALA A 86 0.87 0.60 -6.92
CA ALA A 86 1.48 -0.64 -7.37
C ALA A 86 2.51 -1.11 -6.35
N ASN A 87 2.56 -2.41 -6.13
CA ASN A 87 3.66 -3.03 -5.43
C ASN A 87 4.87 -3.16 -6.38
N ALA A 88 6.06 -3.40 -5.82
CA ALA A 88 7.26 -3.72 -6.56
C ALA A 88 6.99 -4.91 -7.49
N TRP A 89 7.69 -4.98 -8.62
CA TRP A 89 7.61 -6.11 -9.54
C TRP A 89 8.53 -7.24 -9.07
N TRP A 90 8.08 -8.50 -9.18
CA TRP A 90 8.85 -9.69 -8.81
C TRP A 90 8.46 -10.87 -9.70
N ASP A 91 9.41 -11.74 -10.06
CA ASP A 91 9.15 -13.03 -10.75
C ASP A 91 8.14 -12.97 -11.92
N GLY A 92 8.14 -11.88 -12.71
CA GLY A 92 7.24 -11.73 -13.86
C GLY A 92 5.80 -11.32 -13.50
N LYS A 93 5.58 -10.74 -12.31
CA LYS A 93 4.26 -10.33 -11.83
C LYS A 93 4.30 -9.04 -11.03
N ILE A 94 3.13 -8.39 -10.96
CA ILE A 94 2.89 -7.18 -10.16
C ILE A 94 1.54 -7.29 -9.45
N THR A 95 1.36 -6.55 -8.37
CA THR A 95 0.04 -6.41 -7.69
C THR A 95 -0.33 -4.95 -7.64
N LEU A 96 -1.59 -4.67 -7.95
CA LEU A 96 -2.09 -3.33 -8.20
C LEU A 96 -3.31 -3.03 -7.33
N TYR A 97 -3.31 -1.85 -6.73
CA TYR A 97 -4.52 -1.19 -6.29
C TYR A 97 -5.01 -0.31 -7.43
N THR A 98 -6.24 -0.54 -7.87
CA THR A 98 -6.85 0.21 -8.96
C THR A 98 -8.23 0.71 -8.55
N GLN A 99 -8.67 1.81 -9.14
CA GLN A 99 -9.93 2.44 -8.81
C GLN A 99 -10.49 3.18 -10.01
N ASP A 100 -11.80 3.10 -10.20
CA ASP A 100 -12.56 3.98 -11.09
C ASP A 100 -13.46 4.91 -10.26
N LYS A 101 -14.40 5.62 -10.89
CA LYS A 101 -15.27 6.56 -10.18
C LYS A 101 -16.31 5.90 -9.27
N ASP A 102 -16.56 4.60 -9.47
CA ASP A 102 -17.62 3.85 -8.80
C ASP A 102 -17.08 2.91 -7.72
N GLY A 103 -15.85 2.40 -7.87
CA GLY A 103 -15.23 1.53 -6.87
C GLY A 103 -13.80 1.11 -7.18
N ALA A 104 -13.27 0.22 -6.33
CA ALA A 104 -11.87 -0.19 -6.36
C ALA A 104 -11.72 -1.70 -6.58
N TYR A 105 -10.60 -2.07 -7.21
CA TYR A 105 -10.26 -3.44 -7.57
C TYR A 105 -8.83 -3.73 -7.14
N PHE A 106 -8.64 -4.85 -6.44
CA PHE A 106 -7.33 -5.39 -6.13
C PHE A 106 -6.97 -6.45 -7.18
N ILE A 107 -5.87 -6.21 -7.91
CA ILE A 107 -5.41 -7.12 -8.95
C ILE A 107 -4.15 -7.79 -8.42
N TYR A 108 -4.25 -9.09 -8.14
CA TYR A 108 -3.22 -9.86 -7.48
C TYR A 108 -2.39 -10.66 -8.49
N GLU A 109 -1.06 -10.63 -8.31
CA GLU A 109 -0.07 -11.33 -9.13
C GLU A 109 -0.30 -11.25 -10.66
N LEU A 110 -0.69 -10.08 -11.17
CA LEU A 110 -0.87 -9.82 -12.60
C LEU A 110 0.42 -10.13 -13.37
N PRO A 111 0.43 -11.12 -14.28
CA PRO A 111 1.61 -11.43 -15.07
C PRO A 111 1.97 -10.28 -16.01
N CYS A 112 3.21 -9.81 -15.94
CA CYS A 112 3.74 -8.77 -16.84
C CYS A 112 5.26 -8.80 -16.89
N THR A 113 5.81 -8.32 -18.00
CA THR A 113 7.25 -8.04 -18.12
C THR A 113 7.64 -6.84 -17.26
N GLU A 114 8.92 -6.72 -16.92
CA GLU A 114 9.44 -5.56 -16.17
C GLU A 114 9.22 -4.24 -16.94
N GLU A 115 9.29 -4.25 -18.28
CA GLU A 115 9.03 -3.08 -19.12
C GLU A 115 7.55 -2.66 -19.09
N GLU A 116 6.64 -3.62 -19.06
CA GLU A 116 5.21 -3.37 -18.89
C GLU A 116 4.91 -2.84 -17.48
N ALA A 117 5.48 -3.46 -16.44
CA ALA A 117 5.36 -3.02 -15.06
C ALA A 117 5.77 -1.55 -14.88
N ALA A 118 6.83 -1.11 -15.55
CA ALA A 118 7.28 0.29 -15.52
C ALA A 118 6.28 1.30 -16.10
N LYS A 119 5.29 0.85 -16.89
CA LYS A 119 4.20 1.67 -17.46
C LYS A 119 2.94 1.68 -16.58
N LEU A 120 2.86 0.75 -15.62
CA LEU A 120 1.75 0.59 -14.69
C LEU A 120 1.88 1.54 -13.48
N VAL A 121 1.88 2.85 -13.79
CA VAL A 121 2.03 3.94 -12.81
C VAL A 121 0.67 4.56 -12.45
N PRO A 122 0.56 5.31 -11.31
CA PRO A 122 -0.68 5.95 -10.93
C PRO A 122 -1.29 6.81 -12.04
N GLY A 123 -2.60 6.66 -12.25
CA GLY A 123 -3.36 7.30 -13.32
C GLY A 123 -3.48 6.51 -14.61
N THR A 124 -2.63 5.51 -14.86
CA THR A 124 -2.71 4.70 -16.09
C THR A 124 -4.03 3.92 -16.12
N LYS A 125 -4.80 4.06 -17.23
CA LYS A 125 -5.98 3.24 -17.48
C LYS A 125 -5.58 1.86 -18.00
N ILE A 126 -6.18 0.82 -17.44
CA ILE A 126 -6.03 -0.55 -17.91
C ILE A 126 -7.39 -1.22 -18.06
N LYS A 127 -7.50 -2.08 -19.07
CA LYS A 127 -8.55 -3.11 -19.17
C LYS A 127 -7.96 -4.43 -18.69
N VAL A 128 -8.60 -5.08 -17.73
CA VAL A 128 -8.12 -6.34 -17.16
C VAL A 128 -9.22 -7.39 -17.28
N THR A 129 -8.87 -8.55 -17.81
CA THR A 129 -9.70 -9.75 -17.82
C THR A 129 -9.02 -10.82 -16.98
N GLY A 130 -9.73 -11.36 -15.99
CA GLY A 130 -9.22 -12.39 -15.09
C GLY A 130 -10.36 -13.08 -14.35
N TYR A 131 -10.08 -13.69 -13.20
CA TYR A 131 -11.08 -14.38 -12.38
C TYR A 131 -11.25 -13.69 -11.04
N LYS A 132 -12.51 -13.48 -10.64
CA LYS A 132 -12.82 -12.98 -9.31
C LYS A 132 -12.52 -14.07 -8.28
N SER A 133 -11.72 -13.76 -7.26
CA SER A 133 -11.32 -14.69 -6.20
C SER A 133 -11.54 -14.03 -4.82
N GLU A 134 -11.52 -14.87 -3.79
CA GLU A 134 -11.50 -14.43 -2.40
C GLU A 134 -10.36 -15.13 -1.67
N TRP A 135 -9.45 -14.35 -1.07
CA TRP A 135 -8.37 -14.88 -0.25
C TRP A 135 -8.42 -14.29 1.16
N SER A 136 -8.75 -15.12 2.16
CA SER A 136 -8.89 -14.69 3.56
C SER A 136 -9.85 -13.52 3.78
N GLY A 137 -10.81 -13.34 2.85
CA GLY A 137 -11.80 -12.27 2.77
C GLY A 137 -11.43 -11.08 1.87
N GLU A 138 -10.22 -11.04 1.31
CA GLU A 138 -9.85 -10.06 0.27
C GLU A 138 -10.46 -10.46 -1.06
N ILE A 139 -11.23 -9.55 -1.68
CA ILE A 139 -11.79 -9.75 -3.02
C ILE A 139 -10.81 -9.24 -4.06
N GLU A 140 -10.36 -10.16 -4.91
CA GLU A 140 -9.25 -9.94 -5.82
C GLU A 140 -9.58 -10.40 -7.25
N ILE A 141 -8.85 -9.86 -8.22
CA ILE A 141 -8.80 -10.36 -9.60
C ILE A 141 -7.46 -11.07 -9.78
N VAL A 142 -7.51 -12.36 -10.10
CA VAL A 142 -6.34 -13.23 -10.31
C VAL A 142 -6.30 -13.78 -11.72
N ASP A 143 -5.18 -14.41 -12.10
CA ASP A 143 -4.96 -15.00 -13.43
C ASP A 143 -5.28 -14.04 -14.58
N GLY A 144 -4.97 -12.75 -14.35
CA GLY A 144 -5.36 -11.67 -15.23
C GLY A 144 -4.48 -11.54 -16.47
N VAL A 145 -5.06 -11.00 -17.53
CA VAL A 145 -4.37 -10.37 -18.65
C VAL A 145 -4.85 -8.93 -18.76
N PHE A 146 -4.01 -8.03 -19.27
CA PHE A 146 -4.36 -6.62 -19.35
C PHE A 146 -3.96 -5.97 -20.67
N GLU A 147 -4.64 -4.87 -20.98
CA GLU A 147 -4.35 -3.95 -22.06
C GLU A 147 -4.27 -2.53 -21.46
N ILE A 148 -3.26 -1.75 -21.87
CA ILE A 148 -3.19 -0.32 -21.51
C ILE A 148 -4.08 0.45 -22.48
N GLU A 149 -4.95 1.27 -21.92
CA GLU A 149 -5.94 2.05 -22.68
C GLU A 149 -5.67 3.56 -22.55
N GLU A 150 -6.27 4.35 -23.42
CA GLU A 150 -6.25 5.81 -23.28
C GLU A 150 -7.15 6.26 -22.12
N GLY A 151 -6.60 7.03 -21.20
CA GLY A 151 -7.32 7.62 -20.08
C GLY A 151 -6.41 7.96 -18.92
N ASN A 152 -6.88 8.87 -18.06
CA ASN A 152 -6.17 9.21 -16.83
C ASN A 152 -7.14 9.54 -15.70
N TYR A 153 -6.95 8.90 -14.55
CA TYR A 153 -7.70 9.21 -13.33
C TYR A 153 -6.92 8.82 -12.08
N ILE A 154 -6.80 9.76 -11.14
CA ILE A 154 -6.26 9.54 -9.81
C ILE A 154 -7.37 9.84 -8.80
N ALA A 155 -7.67 8.88 -7.94
CA ALA A 155 -8.68 9.02 -6.92
C ALA A 155 -8.24 9.99 -5.82
N GLU A 156 -9.16 10.82 -5.35
CA GLU A 156 -8.95 11.58 -4.11
C GLU A 156 -9.11 10.63 -2.92
N ALA A 157 -8.21 10.74 -1.93
CA ALA A 157 -8.26 9.91 -0.74
C ALA A 157 -9.55 10.15 0.05
N LYS A 158 -10.37 9.11 0.20
CA LYS A 158 -11.60 9.18 1.00
C LYS A 158 -11.26 9.20 2.49
N ASP A 159 -11.71 10.22 3.22
CA ASP A 159 -11.52 10.28 4.67
C ASP A 159 -12.41 9.28 5.37
N VAL A 160 -11.79 8.25 5.95
CA VAL A 160 -12.46 7.15 6.67
C VAL A 160 -12.07 7.13 8.15
N THR A 161 -11.51 8.23 8.67
CA THR A 161 -11.08 8.34 10.08
C THR A 161 -12.19 7.95 11.04
N GLU A 162 -13.40 8.46 10.79
CA GLU A 162 -14.58 8.21 11.63
C GLU A 162 -15.12 6.77 11.51
N LEU A 163 -14.61 5.96 10.58
CA LEU A 163 -14.99 4.55 10.40
C LEU A 163 -14.04 3.60 11.15
N LEU A 164 -12.95 4.09 11.73
CA LEU A 164 -12.04 3.27 12.54
C LEU A 164 -12.79 2.55 13.67
N GLY A 165 -12.67 1.23 13.71
CA GLY A 165 -13.35 0.37 14.70
C GLY A 165 -14.83 0.11 14.44
N LYS A 166 -15.36 0.52 13.27
CA LYS A 166 -16.74 0.26 12.86
C LYS A 166 -16.80 -0.77 11.74
N ASP A 167 -17.91 -1.51 11.68
CA ASP A 167 -18.11 -2.56 10.68
C ASP A 167 -18.16 -1.98 9.26
N GLU A 168 -18.62 -0.74 9.10
CA GLU A 168 -18.76 -0.03 7.81
C GLU A 168 -17.42 0.33 7.15
N LEU A 169 -16.28 0.20 7.85
CA LEU A 169 -14.96 0.44 7.23
C LEU A 169 -14.74 -0.47 6.02
N ILE A 170 -15.28 -1.70 6.06
CA ILE A 170 -15.15 -2.70 5.00
C ILE A 170 -15.77 -2.27 3.66
N GLU A 171 -16.73 -1.34 3.67
CA GLU A 171 -17.36 -0.82 2.45
C GLU A 171 -16.40 0.02 1.58
N ASN A 172 -15.18 0.27 2.09
CA ASN A 172 -14.14 1.06 1.42
C ASN A 172 -12.94 0.20 1.04
N ILE A 173 -13.10 -1.13 0.97
CA ILE A 173 -12.01 -2.03 0.64
C ILE A 173 -11.38 -1.68 -0.71
N ASN A 174 -10.06 -1.79 -0.79
CA ASN A 174 -9.22 -1.47 -1.94
C ASN A 174 -9.21 -0.01 -2.38
N GLN A 175 -10.05 0.85 -1.79
CA GLN A 175 -10.08 2.25 -2.12
C GLN A 175 -8.86 2.97 -1.55
N PHE A 176 -8.47 4.05 -2.23
CA PHE A 176 -7.53 5.01 -1.69
C PHE A 176 -8.20 5.86 -0.60
N VAL A 177 -7.66 5.79 0.62
CA VAL A 177 -8.27 6.38 1.82
C VAL A 177 -7.29 7.24 2.61
N SER A 178 -7.84 8.10 3.47
CA SER A 178 -7.10 8.90 4.44
C SER A 178 -7.61 8.70 5.86
N PHE A 179 -6.68 8.80 6.82
CA PHE A 179 -6.93 8.80 8.26
C PHE A 179 -6.25 10.03 8.88
N LYS A 180 -6.98 10.83 9.65
CA LYS A 180 -6.53 12.17 10.05
C LYS A 180 -6.55 12.40 11.56
N GLY A 181 -5.56 13.17 12.02
CA GLY A 181 -5.43 13.57 13.42
C GLY A 181 -5.31 12.37 14.35
N LEU A 182 -4.54 11.36 13.92
CA LEU A 182 -4.23 10.18 14.71
C LEU A 182 -3.07 10.48 15.67
N THR A 183 -3.08 9.91 16.87
CA THR A 183 -1.97 10.05 17.83
C THR A 183 -1.13 8.78 17.84
N ILE A 184 0.20 8.87 17.72
CA ILE A 184 1.07 7.70 17.86
C ILE A 184 1.05 7.20 19.30
N GLU A 185 0.78 5.90 19.45
CA GLU A 185 0.80 5.18 20.71
C GLU A 185 2.02 4.24 20.80
N PRO A 186 2.45 3.85 22.01
CA PRO A 186 3.45 2.81 22.17
C PRO A 186 3.01 1.50 21.51
N SER A 187 3.97 0.85 20.84
CA SER A 187 3.89 -0.53 20.37
C SER A 187 4.78 -1.40 21.27
N THR A 188 4.29 -2.57 21.66
CA THR A 188 5.00 -3.46 22.59
C THR A 188 5.53 -4.68 21.84
N ASP A 189 6.85 -4.90 21.91
CA ASP A 189 7.47 -6.08 21.31
C ASP A 189 7.19 -7.37 22.10
N ALA A 190 7.59 -8.52 21.55
CA ALA A 190 7.43 -9.83 22.20
C ALA A 190 8.15 -9.96 23.57
N SER A 191 9.10 -9.06 23.88
CA SER A 191 9.83 -9.01 25.14
C SER A 191 9.25 -8.01 26.14
N GLY A 192 8.20 -7.26 25.77
CA GLY A 192 7.56 -6.25 26.61
C GLY A 192 8.20 -4.86 26.54
N ASN A 193 9.11 -4.60 25.60
CA ASN A 193 9.67 -3.26 25.42
C ASN A 193 8.74 -2.41 24.56
N GLU A 194 8.64 -1.12 24.90
CA GLU A 194 7.82 -0.16 24.17
C GLU A 194 8.66 0.68 23.20
N ALA A 195 8.12 0.86 21.99
CA ALA A 195 8.69 1.70 20.93
C ALA A 195 7.56 2.37 20.12
N PRO A 196 7.82 3.49 19.42
CA PRO A 196 6.81 4.12 18.57
C PRO A 196 6.41 3.26 17.35
N PHE A 197 7.31 2.37 16.91
CA PHE A 197 7.08 1.42 15.83
C PHE A 197 7.89 0.14 16.09
N LEU A 198 7.55 -0.94 15.38
CA LEU A 198 8.24 -2.23 15.38
C LEU A 198 8.54 -2.67 13.95
N TYR A 199 9.63 -3.42 13.76
CA TYR A 199 9.83 -4.21 12.55
C TYR A 199 9.18 -5.58 12.74
N ASN A 200 8.33 -5.99 11.79
CA ASN A 200 7.30 -7.01 11.99
C ASN A 200 6.35 -6.66 13.15
N TRP A 201 5.22 -7.37 13.20
CA TRP A 201 4.15 -7.09 14.16
C TRP A 201 4.57 -7.28 15.63
N ASP A 202 5.61 -8.07 15.91
CA ASP A 202 6.08 -8.45 17.25
C ASP A 202 7.48 -7.93 17.60
N GLY A 203 8.09 -7.13 16.72
CA GLY A 203 9.46 -6.63 16.88
C GLY A 203 10.56 -7.66 16.55
N SER A 204 10.23 -8.79 15.91
CA SER A 204 11.20 -9.80 15.47
C SER A 204 12.00 -9.42 14.22
N GLY A 205 11.61 -8.35 13.53
CA GLY A 205 12.20 -7.93 12.26
C GLY A 205 13.38 -6.97 12.40
N ASP A 206 13.93 -6.62 11.24
CA ASP A 206 15.00 -5.64 11.07
C ASP A 206 14.67 -4.66 9.93
N VAL A 207 15.57 -3.71 9.67
CA VAL A 207 15.47 -2.80 8.51
C VAL A 207 15.30 -3.62 7.22
N GLY A 208 14.23 -3.32 6.48
CA GLY A 208 13.81 -4.05 5.29
C GLY A 208 12.51 -4.83 5.49
N ASN A 209 12.18 -5.19 6.73
CA ASN A 209 10.89 -5.78 7.08
C ASN A 209 9.78 -4.72 7.19
N ASP A 210 8.53 -5.16 7.21
CA ASP A 210 7.38 -4.28 7.38
C ASP A 210 7.45 -3.51 8.71
N VAL A 211 6.99 -2.27 8.70
CA VAL A 211 6.99 -1.39 9.87
C VAL A 211 5.57 -1.29 10.40
N TYR A 212 5.36 -1.74 11.63
CA TYR A 212 4.09 -1.67 12.35
C TYR A 212 4.14 -0.55 13.37
N PHE A 213 3.05 0.20 13.53
CA PHE A 213 2.93 1.23 14.54
C PHE A 213 1.49 1.34 15.02
N ASN A 214 1.33 1.76 16.28
CA ASN A 214 0.01 1.95 16.88
C ASN A 214 -0.39 3.42 16.81
N VAL A 215 -1.66 3.64 16.52
CA VAL A 215 -2.31 4.94 16.52
C VAL A 215 -3.55 4.91 17.39
N SER A 216 -3.91 6.03 17.99
CA SER A 216 -5.19 6.18 18.67
C SER A 216 -6.08 7.27 18.08
N LYS A 217 -7.38 7.01 18.21
CA LYS A 217 -8.46 7.94 17.93
C LYS A 217 -9.58 7.67 18.93
N ASP A 218 -10.06 8.73 19.59
CA ASP A 218 -11.18 8.67 20.55
C ASP A 218 -11.03 7.59 21.64
N GLY A 219 -9.80 7.41 22.14
CA GLY A 219 -9.47 6.46 23.21
C GLY A 219 -9.39 5.00 22.78
N GLN A 220 -9.48 4.71 21.48
CA GLN A 220 -9.25 3.39 20.90
C GLN A 220 -7.92 3.36 20.17
N THR A 221 -7.22 2.23 20.22
CA THR A 221 -5.92 2.01 19.56
C THR A 221 -6.09 1.06 18.38
N PHE A 222 -5.44 1.39 17.27
CA PHE A 222 -5.42 0.64 16.02
C PHE A 222 -3.97 0.42 15.60
N THR A 223 -3.71 -0.69 14.91
CA THR A 223 -2.38 -1.01 14.37
C THR A 223 -2.36 -0.74 12.88
N PHE A 224 -1.40 0.08 12.45
CA PHE A 224 -1.18 0.45 11.05
C PHE A 224 0.14 -0.16 10.58
N LEU A 225 0.28 -0.38 9.27
CA LEU A 225 1.50 -0.92 8.69
C LEU A 225 1.98 -0.14 7.45
N VAL A 226 3.30 -0.04 7.32
CA VAL A 226 3.98 0.26 6.06
C VAL A 226 4.61 -1.03 5.56
N ARG A 227 4.17 -1.50 4.39
CA ARG A 227 4.59 -2.80 3.86
C ARG A 227 5.85 -2.67 3.00
N SER A 228 7.01 -2.83 3.64
CA SER A 228 8.31 -2.81 2.98
C SER A 228 8.47 -3.97 2.00
N TYR A 229 7.90 -5.15 2.30
CA TYR A 229 7.97 -6.29 1.38
C TYR A 229 7.41 -5.97 -0.01
N LEU A 230 6.38 -5.12 -0.07
CA LEU A 230 5.71 -4.75 -1.32
C LEU A 230 6.18 -3.42 -1.89
N THR A 231 6.70 -2.50 -1.10
CA THR A 231 7.04 -1.13 -1.57
C THR A 231 8.53 -0.81 -1.51
N GLY A 232 9.31 -1.60 -0.75
CA GLY A 232 10.74 -1.43 -0.55
C GLY A 232 11.08 -0.47 0.60
N PRO A 233 12.24 -0.68 1.27
CA PRO A 233 12.66 0.14 2.41
C PRO A 233 13.19 1.53 2.03
N ASP A 234 13.36 1.81 0.74
CA ASP A 234 13.86 3.10 0.26
C ASP A 234 12.77 4.16 0.06
N THR A 235 11.50 3.80 0.25
CA THR A 235 10.37 4.71 0.10
C THR A 235 10.34 5.79 1.19
N GLU A 236 9.74 6.93 0.86
CA GLU A 236 9.60 8.04 1.80
C GLU A 236 8.75 7.63 3.01
N VAL A 237 7.61 6.97 2.79
CA VAL A 237 6.73 6.52 3.88
C VAL A 237 7.42 5.57 4.85
N TYR A 238 8.25 4.65 4.35
CA TYR A 238 9.02 3.74 5.19
C TYR A 238 10.02 4.50 6.06
N LYS A 239 10.77 5.43 5.46
CA LYS A 239 11.73 6.29 6.18
C LYS A 239 11.02 7.18 7.20
N THR A 240 9.85 7.73 6.87
CA THR A 240 9.06 8.55 7.79
C THR A 240 8.55 7.74 8.98
N ALA A 241 8.07 6.51 8.75
CA ALA A 241 7.63 5.63 9.83
C ALA A 241 8.73 5.37 10.88
N GLN A 242 9.99 5.27 10.44
CA GLN A 242 11.14 5.11 11.35
C GLN A 242 11.45 6.34 12.21
N THR A 243 10.84 7.49 11.92
CA THR A 243 11.06 8.74 12.66
C THR A 243 9.95 9.09 13.65
N LEU A 244 8.88 8.29 13.68
CA LEU A 244 7.73 8.48 14.55
C LEU A 244 8.12 8.48 16.03
N LYS A 245 7.38 9.26 16.82
CA LYS A 245 7.51 9.32 18.28
C LYS A 245 6.14 9.18 18.93
N VAL A 246 6.12 8.55 20.09
CA VAL A 246 4.90 8.47 20.93
C VAL A 246 4.40 9.89 21.22
N GLY A 247 3.12 10.11 20.96
CA GLY A 247 2.45 11.41 21.10
C GLY A 247 2.48 12.30 19.85
N ASP A 248 3.19 11.92 18.78
CA ASP A 248 3.10 12.64 17.50
C ASP A 248 1.66 12.59 16.98
N THR A 249 1.20 13.71 16.40
CA THR A 249 -0.06 13.74 15.65
C THR A 249 0.27 13.56 14.17
N ILE A 250 -0.43 12.63 13.52
CA ILE A 250 -0.20 12.30 12.11
C ILE A 250 -1.50 12.27 11.31
N ASP A 251 -1.36 12.51 10.01
CA ASP A 251 -2.31 12.05 8.99
C ASP A 251 -1.64 10.94 8.17
N CYS A 252 -2.42 9.97 7.70
CA CYS A 252 -1.96 8.89 6.84
C CYS A 252 -2.87 8.71 5.63
N ASP A 253 -2.26 8.43 4.47
CA ASP A 253 -2.99 7.96 3.29
C ASP A 253 -2.52 6.54 2.94
N GLY A 254 -3.40 5.77 2.29
CA GLY A 254 -3.11 4.39 1.95
C GLY A 254 -4.27 3.68 1.28
N PHE A 255 -4.16 2.37 1.21
CA PHE A 255 -5.21 1.49 0.70
C PHE A 255 -5.74 0.61 1.81
N LEU A 256 -7.05 0.44 1.87
CA LEU A 256 -7.64 -0.61 2.70
C LEU A 256 -7.48 -1.94 1.99
N TYR A 257 -6.93 -2.93 2.66
CA TYR A 257 -6.98 -4.32 2.21
C TYR A 257 -7.53 -5.18 3.35
N TRP A 258 -7.93 -6.39 3.02
CA TRP A 258 -8.52 -7.33 3.95
C TRP A 258 -7.57 -8.47 4.21
N TYR A 259 -7.38 -8.78 5.48
CA TYR A 259 -6.77 -10.02 5.92
C TYR A 259 -7.28 -10.32 7.32
N GLU A 260 -8.29 -11.19 7.41
CA GLU A 260 -9.02 -11.45 8.66
C GLU A 260 -9.59 -10.17 9.32
N GLY A 261 -9.81 -9.12 8.53
CA GLY A 261 -10.24 -7.78 8.96
C GLY A 261 -9.72 -6.67 8.04
N ALA A 262 -10.34 -5.49 8.09
CA ALA A 262 -9.92 -4.33 7.32
C ALA A 262 -8.62 -3.76 7.90
N ASN A 263 -7.56 -3.73 7.10
CA ASN A 263 -6.23 -3.30 7.48
C ASN A 263 -5.75 -2.18 6.54
N PRO A 264 -5.19 -1.09 7.06
CA PRO A 264 -4.64 -0.04 6.22
C PRO A 264 -3.20 -0.37 5.80
N HIS A 265 -2.97 -0.46 4.50
CA HIS A 265 -1.64 -0.41 3.90
C HIS A 265 -1.26 1.05 3.66
N ILE A 266 -0.42 1.60 4.54
CA ILE A 266 -0.05 3.01 4.53
C ILE A 266 1.02 3.29 3.48
N THR A 267 0.76 4.28 2.63
CA THR A 267 1.64 4.73 1.55
C THR A 267 2.13 6.17 1.73
N SER A 268 1.54 6.91 2.68
CA SER A 268 1.99 8.26 3.06
C SER A 268 1.74 8.50 4.55
N ILE A 269 2.69 9.20 5.20
CA ILE A 269 2.57 9.66 6.59
C ILE A 269 2.97 11.13 6.62
N THR A 270 2.09 11.97 7.17
CA THR A 270 2.38 13.38 7.44
C THR A 270 2.37 13.63 8.94
N ILE A 271 3.54 13.94 9.50
CA ILE A 271 3.69 14.35 10.91
C ILE A 271 3.32 15.84 11.03
N LYS A 272 2.53 16.20 12.06
CA LYS A 272 2.04 17.57 12.30
C LYS A 272 2.91 18.38 13.25
#